data_AF-A0A399E4H1-F1
#
_entry.id   AF-A0A399E4H1-F1
#
_cell.length_a   1.000
_cell.length_b   1.000
_cell.length_c   1.000
_cell.angle_alpha   90.00
_cell.angle_beta   90.00
_cell.angle_gamma   90.00
#
_symmetry.space_group_name_H-M   'P 1'
#
loop_
_entity.id
_entity.type
_entity.pdbx_description
1 polymer ?
#
loop_
_entity_poly.entity_id
_entity_poly.type
_entity_poly.pdbx_seq_one_letter_code
_entity_poly.pdbx_strand_id
1 'polypeptide(L)'
;MRIENEREYRISGAWLRRFEQSLEQLQRAPLGNEHPKLRQARLEALQSQIEDLREQMAQYEALRRREVRSVQVSSLEDLPEALIKARIAAGLTQEQLAKRLKLKKQQIQRYEATHYASASLERLIEIARALNVQIKAEVVFGR
;
A
#
# COMPACT_ATOMS: atom_id res chain seq x y z
N MET A 1 -8.05 0.04 -1.11
CA MET A 1 -7.08 -1.00 -0.71
C MET A 1 -5.70 -0.45 -1.04
N ARG A 2 -4.76 -0.35 -0.09
CA ARG A 2 -3.44 0.25 -0.32
C ARG A 2 -2.40 -0.85 -0.44
N ILE A 3 -1.45 -0.72 -1.36
CA ILE A 3 -0.36 -1.71 -1.51
C ILE A 3 0.72 -1.38 -0.50
N GLU A 4 0.94 -2.27 0.46
CA GLU A 4 1.83 -2.03 1.61
C GLU A 4 3.05 -2.95 1.60
N ASN A 5 3.02 -4.03 0.81
CA ASN A 5 4.12 -4.98 0.73
C ASN A 5 4.35 -5.57 -0.67
N GLU A 6 5.51 -6.19 -0.84
CA GLU A 6 5.98 -6.77 -2.11
C GLU A 6 5.08 -7.91 -2.60
N ARG A 7 4.36 -8.59 -1.70
CA ARG A 7 3.42 -9.65 -2.08
C ARG A 7 2.18 -9.04 -2.71
N GLU A 8 1.58 -8.04 -2.08
CA GLU A 8 0.45 -7.28 -2.63
C GLU A 8 0.82 -6.63 -3.95
N TYR A 9 2.00 -6.00 -4.05
CA TYR A 9 2.47 -5.42 -5.31
C TYR A 9 2.50 -6.46 -6.45
N ARG A 10 3.06 -7.65 -6.19
CA ARG A 10 3.08 -8.75 -7.17
C ARG A 10 1.69 -9.27 -7.55
N ILE A 11 0.80 -9.39 -6.56
CA ILE A 11 -0.58 -9.81 -6.79
C ILE A 11 -1.32 -8.75 -7.62
N SER A 12 -1.21 -7.48 -7.27
CA SER A 12 -1.77 -6.34 -8.01
C SER A 12 -1.26 -6.32 -9.45
N GLY A 13 0.02 -6.55 -9.70
CA GLY A 13 0.55 -6.67 -11.06
C GLY A 13 -0.04 -7.82 -11.88
N ALA A 14 -0.41 -8.94 -11.23
CA ALA A 14 -1.11 -10.04 -11.90
C ALA A 14 -2.58 -9.70 -12.21
N TRP A 15 -3.27 -8.98 -11.32
CA TRP A 15 -4.61 -8.46 -11.57
C TRP A 15 -4.63 -7.42 -12.70
N LEU A 16 -3.67 -6.49 -12.70
CA LEU A 16 -3.52 -5.48 -13.75
C LEU A 16 -3.45 -6.14 -15.13
N ARG A 17 -2.59 -7.14 -15.30
CA ARG A 17 -2.47 -7.89 -16.56
C ARG A 17 -3.78 -8.58 -16.97
N ARG A 18 -4.53 -9.11 -16.01
CA ARG A 18 -5.85 -9.73 -16.28
C ARG A 18 -6.87 -8.69 -16.74
N PHE A 19 -6.93 -7.54 -16.07
CA PHE A 19 -7.84 -6.46 -16.46
C PHE A 19 -7.48 -5.88 -17.82
N GLU A 20 -6.19 -5.69 -18.12
CA GLU A 20 -5.72 -5.25 -19.44
C GLU A 20 -6.12 -6.25 -20.54
N GLN A 21 -5.95 -7.56 -20.28
CA GLN A 21 -6.39 -8.60 -21.22
C GLN A 21 -7.91 -8.60 -21.41
N SER A 22 -8.69 -8.45 -20.35
CA SER A 22 -10.16 -8.35 -20.44
C SER A 22 -10.60 -7.10 -21.19
N LEU A 23 -9.92 -5.96 -21.00
CA LEU A 23 -10.18 -4.72 -21.74
C LEU A 23 -9.90 -4.92 -23.23
N GLU A 24 -8.75 -5.50 -23.59
CA GLU A 24 -8.42 -5.81 -24.99
C GLU A 24 -9.43 -6.76 -25.64
N GLN A 25 -9.84 -7.82 -24.93
CA GLN A 25 -10.85 -8.76 -25.41
C GLN A 25 -12.18 -8.06 -25.63
N LEU A 26 -12.61 -7.21 -24.69
CA LEU A 26 -13.85 -6.45 -24.80
C LEU A 26 -13.78 -5.39 -25.89
N GLN A 27 -12.60 -4.82 -26.20
CA GLN A 27 -12.45 -3.89 -27.33
C GLN A 27 -12.51 -4.62 -28.68
N ARG A 28 -11.90 -5.80 -28.79
CA ARG A 28 -11.83 -6.59 -30.04
C ARG A 28 -13.10 -7.41 -30.34
N ALA A 29 -13.90 -7.75 -29.32
CA ALA A 29 -15.11 -8.55 -29.52
C ALA A 29 -16.12 -7.82 -30.42
N PRO A 30 -16.90 -8.50 -31.26
CA PRO A 30 -18.03 -7.85 -31.94
C PRO A 30 -19.08 -7.37 -30.92
N LEU A 31 -19.86 -6.31 -31.24
CA LEU A 31 -20.93 -5.80 -30.38
C LEU A 31 -22.03 -6.85 -30.12
N GLY A 32 -22.26 -7.77 -31.07
CA GLY A 32 -23.31 -8.77 -30.97
C GLY A 32 -24.68 -8.12 -30.69
N ASN A 33 -25.39 -8.63 -29.68
CA ASN A 33 -26.67 -8.09 -29.21
C ASN A 33 -26.52 -7.09 -28.04
N GLU A 34 -25.30 -6.68 -27.68
CA GLU A 34 -25.07 -5.74 -26.60
C GLU A 34 -25.38 -4.30 -27.04
N HIS A 35 -26.11 -3.56 -26.21
CA HIS A 35 -26.39 -2.16 -26.48
C HIS A 35 -25.10 -1.32 -26.41
N PRO A 36 -24.80 -0.42 -27.38
CA PRO A 36 -23.54 0.33 -27.43
C PRO A 36 -23.20 1.09 -26.14
N LYS A 37 -24.19 1.73 -25.52
CA LYS A 37 -24.01 2.43 -24.23
C LYS A 37 -23.59 1.50 -23.08
N LEU A 38 -24.11 0.27 -23.03
CA LEU A 38 -23.74 -0.71 -21.98
C LEU A 38 -22.30 -1.16 -22.17
N ARG A 39 -21.91 -1.38 -23.42
CA ARG A 39 -20.52 -1.73 -23.75
C ARG A 39 -19.55 -0.61 -23.39
N GLN A 40 -19.90 0.63 -23.72
CA GLN A 40 -19.10 1.80 -23.36
C GLN A 40 -18.94 1.92 -21.84
N ALA A 41 -20.02 1.80 -21.07
CA ALA A 41 -19.95 1.83 -19.62
C ALA A 41 -19.05 0.72 -19.03
N ARG A 42 -19.05 -0.48 -19.63
CA ARG A 42 -18.14 -1.57 -19.22
C ARG A 42 -16.67 -1.25 -19.50
N LEU A 43 -16.39 -0.68 -20.67
CA LEU A 43 -15.03 -0.25 -21.03
C LEU A 43 -14.52 0.81 -20.07
N GLU A 44 -15.33 1.82 -19.79
CA GLU A 44 -15.01 2.91 -18.85
C GLU A 44 -14.78 2.38 -17.43
N ALA A 45 -15.63 1.46 -16.95
CA ALA A 45 -15.46 0.85 -15.64
C ALA A 45 -14.16 0.02 -15.52
N LEU A 46 -13.79 -0.74 -16.56
CA LEU A 46 -12.52 -1.47 -16.60
C LEU A 46 -11.32 -0.53 -16.65
N GLN A 47 -11.39 0.55 -17.44
CA GLN A 47 -10.34 1.57 -17.53
C GLN A 47 -10.11 2.24 -16.18
N SER A 48 -11.17 2.68 -15.49
CA SER A 48 -11.06 3.29 -14.17
C SER A 48 -10.41 2.33 -13.14
N GLN A 49 -10.79 1.05 -13.13
CA GLN A 49 -10.15 0.07 -12.23
C GLN A 49 -8.65 -0.15 -12.54
N ILE A 50 -8.27 -0.12 -13.82
CA ILE A 50 -6.88 -0.21 -14.25
C ILE A 50 -6.09 1.02 -13.79
N GLU A 51 -6.66 2.21 -13.95
CA GLU A 51 -6.04 3.48 -13.54
C GLU A 51 -5.82 3.52 -12.03
N ASP A 52 -6.85 3.21 -11.23
CA ASP A 52 -6.75 3.16 -9.76
C ASP A 52 -5.64 2.20 -9.30
N LEU A 53 -5.56 1.02 -9.91
CA LEU A 53 -4.58 0.00 -9.55
C LEU A 53 -3.15 0.42 -9.95
N ARG A 54 -2.99 1.06 -11.12
CA ARG A 54 -1.71 1.62 -11.57
C ARG A 54 -1.25 2.74 -10.65
N GLU A 55 -2.16 3.61 -10.22
CA GLU A 55 -1.83 4.69 -9.28
C GLU A 55 -1.34 4.12 -7.94
N GLN A 56 -2.04 3.14 -7.38
CA GLN A 56 -1.63 2.47 -6.14
C GLN A 56 -0.24 1.81 -6.27
N MET A 57 0.03 1.16 -7.40
CA MET A 57 1.34 0.56 -7.67
C MET A 57 2.44 1.63 -7.83
N ALA A 58 2.15 2.73 -8.50
CA ALA A 58 3.08 3.85 -8.66
C ALA A 58 3.40 4.52 -7.32
N GLN A 59 2.40 4.72 -6.46
CA GLN A 59 2.59 5.24 -5.10
C GLN A 59 3.51 4.33 -4.27
N TYR A 60 3.33 3.01 -4.36
CA TYR A 60 4.21 2.04 -3.72
C TYR A 60 5.65 2.13 -4.25
N GLU A 61 5.84 2.25 -5.56
CA GLU A 61 7.15 2.42 -6.17
C GLU A 61 7.83 3.74 -5.77
N ALA A 62 7.10 4.85 -5.77
CA ALA A 62 7.63 6.16 -5.37
C ALA A 62 8.11 6.15 -3.91
N LEU A 63 7.32 5.53 -3.01
CA LEU A 63 7.73 5.28 -1.63
C LEU A 63 9.03 4.46 -1.62
N ARG A 64 9.07 3.33 -2.33
CA ARG A 64 10.23 2.42 -2.39
C ARG A 64 11.49 3.09 -2.96
N ARG A 65 11.37 4.02 -3.91
CA ARG A 65 12.47 4.76 -4.53
C ARG A 65 13.12 5.81 -3.62
N ARG A 66 12.71 5.91 -2.34
CA ARG A 66 13.23 6.88 -1.34
C ARG A 66 13.00 8.35 -1.70
N GLU A 67 12.06 8.64 -2.61
CA GLU A 67 11.72 10.02 -2.96
C GLU A 67 10.96 10.73 -1.83
N VAL A 68 10.32 9.95 -0.95
CA VAL A 68 9.59 10.48 0.22
C VAL A 68 10.51 10.59 1.43
N ARG A 69 10.90 11.83 1.77
CA ARG A 69 11.77 12.14 2.92
C ARG A 69 11.02 12.25 4.25
N SER A 70 9.71 12.46 4.22
CA SER A 70 8.87 12.62 5.41
C SER A 70 7.42 12.26 5.12
N VAL A 71 6.72 11.70 6.11
CA VAL A 71 5.27 11.50 6.09
C VAL A 71 4.67 12.42 7.15
N GLN A 72 3.72 13.27 6.78
CA GLN A 72 2.96 14.05 7.75
C GLN A 72 1.87 13.18 8.38
N VAL A 73 1.71 13.34 9.69
CA VAL A 73 0.83 12.54 10.54
C VAL A 73 -0.04 13.58 11.26
N SER A 74 -1.37 13.49 11.10
CA SER A 74 -2.31 14.51 11.62
C SER A 74 -2.83 14.14 13.00
N SER A 75 -2.79 12.85 13.35
CA SER A 75 -3.21 12.33 14.65
C SER A 75 -2.35 11.15 15.09
N LEU A 76 -2.48 10.73 16.35
CA LEU A 76 -1.80 9.53 16.84
C LEU A 76 -2.25 8.25 16.10
N GLU A 77 -3.48 8.25 15.56
CA GLU A 77 -4.09 7.13 14.83
C GLU A 77 -3.43 6.90 13.47
N ASP A 78 -2.76 7.92 12.91
CA ASP A 78 -2.05 7.85 11.63
C ASP A 78 -0.64 7.22 11.78
N LEU A 79 -0.10 7.10 13.01
CA LEU A 79 1.25 6.59 13.26
C LEU A 79 1.50 5.17 12.73
N PRO A 80 0.58 4.19 12.93
CA PRO A 80 0.74 2.86 12.35
C PRO A 80 1.00 2.88 10.85
N GLU A 81 0.20 3.63 10.09
CA GLU A 81 0.33 3.71 8.64
C GLU A 81 1.65 4.39 8.25
N ALA A 82 2.05 5.43 8.99
CA ALA A 82 3.33 6.10 8.77
C ALA A 82 4.54 5.17 8.97
N LEU A 83 4.50 4.26 9.96
CA LEU A 83 5.56 3.27 10.18
C LEU A 83 5.64 2.25 9.04
N ILE A 84 4.51 1.80 8.50
CA ILE A 84 4.46 0.91 7.33
C ILE A 84 5.08 1.61 6.12
N LYS A 85 4.67 2.86 5.84
CA LYS A 85 5.22 3.68 4.76
C LYS A 85 6.73 3.87 4.92
N ALA A 86 7.20 4.15 6.15
CA ALA A 86 8.61 4.30 6.44
C ALA A 86 9.41 3.01 6.20
N ARG A 87 8.86 1.83 6.51
CA ARG A 87 9.48 0.54 6.16
C ARG A 87 9.66 0.40 4.65
N ILE A 88 8.62 0.69 3.88
CA ILE A 88 8.66 0.63 2.41
C ILE A 88 9.70 1.61 1.88
N ALA A 89 9.72 2.84 2.39
CA ALA A 89 10.69 3.86 2.01
C ALA A 89 12.13 3.47 2.36
N ALA A 90 12.35 2.79 3.49
CA ALA A 90 13.65 2.24 3.83
C ALA A 90 14.10 1.12 2.86
N GLY A 91 13.21 0.61 2.01
CA GLY A 91 13.44 -0.52 1.11
C GLY A 91 13.48 -1.86 1.84
N LEU A 92 12.91 -1.93 3.06
CA LEU A 92 12.95 -3.11 3.89
C LEU A 92 11.73 -3.99 3.64
N THR A 93 11.96 -5.27 3.42
CA THR A 93 10.90 -6.28 3.51
C THR A 93 10.51 -6.52 4.96
N GLN A 94 9.30 -7.03 5.19
CA GLN A 94 8.84 -7.46 6.52
C GLN A 94 9.79 -8.47 7.17
N GLU A 95 10.43 -9.32 6.37
CA GLU A 95 11.41 -10.29 6.86
C GLU A 95 12.72 -9.63 7.31
N GLN A 96 13.20 -8.63 6.56
CA GLN A 96 14.38 -7.87 6.95
C GLN A 96 14.13 -7.05 8.21
N LEU A 97 12.94 -6.43 8.34
CA LEU A 97 12.55 -5.75 9.56
C LEU A 97 12.48 -6.72 10.75
N ALA A 98 11.88 -7.90 10.56
CA ALA A 98 11.83 -8.94 11.58
C ALA A 98 13.23 -9.37 12.03
N LYS A 99 14.17 -9.57 11.08
CA LYS A 99 15.57 -9.88 11.38
C LYS A 99 16.24 -8.79 12.22
N ARG A 100 16.04 -7.51 11.89
CA ARG A 100 16.58 -6.37 12.68
C ARG A 100 16.06 -6.34 14.11
N LEU A 101 14.78 -6.67 14.29
CA LEU A 101 14.12 -6.68 15.59
C LEU A 101 14.27 -8.01 16.35
N LYS A 102 14.98 -9.01 15.77
CA LYS A 102 15.08 -10.38 16.30
C LYS A 102 13.71 -11.03 16.54
N LEU A 103 12.77 -10.77 15.64
CA LEU A 103 11.40 -11.31 15.67
C LEU A 103 11.16 -12.31 14.54
N LYS A 104 10.08 -13.09 14.67
CA LYS A 104 9.59 -13.92 13.57
C LYS A 104 8.87 -13.05 12.54
N LYS A 105 9.07 -13.37 11.25
CA LYS A 105 8.38 -12.69 10.12
C LYS A 105 6.87 -12.61 10.29
N GLN A 106 6.24 -13.71 10.74
CA GLN A 106 4.79 -13.78 11.00
C GLN A 106 4.31 -12.72 12.01
N GLN A 107 5.16 -12.35 12.99
CA GLN A 107 4.81 -11.35 13.98
C GLN A 107 4.77 -9.94 13.37
N ILE A 108 5.75 -9.59 12.53
CA ILE A 108 5.73 -8.32 11.79
C ILE A 108 4.55 -8.27 10.81
N GLN A 109 4.27 -9.38 10.12
CA GLN A 109 3.10 -9.47 9.24
C GLN A 109 1.79 -9.23 9.98
N ARG A 110 1.61 -9.87 11.15
CA ARG A 110 0.42 -9.66 11.98
C ARG A 110 0.33 -8.21 12.45
N TYR A 111 1.44 -7.63 12.91
CA TYR A 111 1.46 -6.24 13.34
C TYR A 111 1.06 -5.28 12.22
N GLU A 112 1.65 -5.39 11.02
CA GLU A 112 1.28 -4.50 9.90
C GLU A 112 -0.17 -4.73 9.47
N ALA A 113 -0.63 -5.99 9.38
CA ALA A 113 -2.00 -6.30 9.00
C ALA A 113 -3.05 -5.73 9.97
N THR A 114 -2.72 -5.62 11.26
CA THR A 114 -3.60 -5.03 12.28
C THR A 114 -3.27 -3.57 12.59
N HIS A 115 -2.49 -2.88 11.75
CA HIS A 115 -2.06 -1.49 12.00
C HIS A 115 -1.47 -1.31 13.41
N TYR A 116 -0.66 -2.26 13.83
CA TYR A 116 -0.03 -2.32 15.15
C TYR A 116 -0.99 -2.20 16.35
N ALA A 117 -2.29 -2.44 16.17
CA ALA A 117 -3.31 -2.27 17.23
C ALA A 117 -3.04 -3.04 18.53
N SER A 118 -2.29 -4.14 18.46
CA SER A 118 -1.89 -4.97 19.61
C SER A 118 -0.44 -4.77 20.06
N ALA A 119 0.32 -3.88 19.42
CA ALA A 119 1.69 -3.61 19.78
C ALA A 119 1.76 -2.66 20.98
N SER A 120 2.65 -2.94 21.94
CA SER A 120 2.94 -1.99 23.00
C SER A 120 3.62 -0.73 22.44
N LEU A 121 3.51 0.39 23.15
CA LEU A 121 4.25 1.60 22.80
C LEU A 121 5.76 1.35 22.72
N GLU A 122 6.31 0.55 23.64
CA GLU A 122 7.71 0.11 23.60
C GLU A 122 8.06 -0.59 22.28
N ARG A 123 7.20 -1.51 21.82
CA ARG A 123 7.38 -2.19 20.53
C ARG A 123 7.31 -1.22 19.36
N LEU A 124 6.42 -0.23 19.38
CA LEU A 124 6.36 0.82 18.36
C LEU A 124 7.65 1.64 18.32
N ILE A 125 8.21 1.99 19.48
CA ILE A 125 9.49 2.71 19.60
C ILE A 125 10.64 1.85 19.04
N GLU A 126 10.69 0.56 19.37
CA GLU A 126 11.69 -0.37 18.81
C GLU A 126 11.62 -0.42 17.29
N ILE A 127 10.41 -0.51 16.72
CA ILE A 127 10.17 -0.52 15.28
C ILE A 127 10.63 0.79 14.65
N ALA A 128 10.22 1.95 15.21
CA ALA A 128 10.64 3.26 14.70
C ALA A 128 12.17 3.40 14.68
N ARG A 129 12.86 2.94 15.73
CA ARG A 129 14.32 2.91 15.80
C ARG A 129 14.93 1.97 14.75
N ALA A 130 14.40 0.75 14.58
CA ALA A 130 14.88 -0.21 13.58
C ALA A 130 14.71 0.28 12.14
N LEU A 131 13.71 1.15 11.92
CA LEU A 131 13.45 1.85 10.66
C LEU A 131 14.24 3.16 10.51
N ASN A 132 14.97 3.59 11.55
CA ASN A 132 15.67 4.88 11.61
C ASN A 132 14.75 6.09 11.36
N VAL A 133 13.53 6.02 11.93
CA VAL A 133 12.52 7.08 11.83
C VAL A 133 12.58 7.98 13.05
N GLN A 134 12.59 9.29 12.83
CA GLN A 134 12.39 10.29 13.87
C GLN A 134 10.96 10.81 13.80
N ILE A 135 10.23 10.68 14.91
CA ILE A 135 8.87 11.23 15.04
C ILE A 135 8.99 12.58 15.72
N LYS A 136 8.50 13.63 15.06
CA LYS A 136 8.31 14.96 15.64
C LYS A 136 6.81 15.15 15.82
N ALA A 137 6.39 15.42 17.05
CA ALA A 137 4.98 15.61 17.38
C ALA A 137 4.81 16.95 18.10
N GLU A 138 3.70 17.62 17.81
CA GLU A 138 3.21 18.79 18.55
C GLU A 138 1.93 18.39 19.26
N VAL A 139 1.83 18.67 20.56
CA VAL A 139 0.62 18.39 21.35
C VAL A 139 -0.21 19.66 21.41
N VAL A 140 -1.36 19.64 20.75
CA VAL A 140 -2.31 20.76 20.72
C VAL A 140 -3.46 20.46 21.69
N PHE A 141 -3.76 21.40 22.58
CA PHE A 141 -4.92 21.28 23.47
C PHE A 141 -6.19 21.68 22.72
N GLY A 142 -7.24 20.86 22.82
CA GLY A 142 -8.56 21.20 22.32
C GLY A 142 -9.12 22.41 23.08
N ARG A 143 -9.81 23.31 22.35
CA ARG A 143 -10.61 24.37 22.96
C ARG A 143 -11.98 23.83 23.36
#